data_AF-A0A7G3ZEL4-F1
#
_entry.id   AF-A0A7G3ZEL4-F1
#
_cell.length_a   1.000
_cell.length_b   1.000
_cell.length_c   1.000
_cell.angle_alpha   90.00
_cell.angle_beta   90.00
_cell.angle_gamma   90.00
#
_symmetry.space_group_name_H-M   'P 1'
#
loop_
_entity.id
_entity.type
_entity.pdbx_description
1 polymer ?
#
loop_
_entity_poly.entity_id
_entity_poly.type
_entity_poly.pdbx_seq_one_letter_code
_entity_poly.pdbx_strand_id
1 'polypeptide(L)'
;MKQCRLMNGDPEFIGGLVPGTKIFLANWKTVPIEVIKVGDEVLTSNGGAAKVEAVLRDDHHDLVTIRQNTRHRAHLKDPSVEKPWGIIEITCSKRQKLVLSTKQRIKISKRGRRGFMEVSVSQLADRQTKDGRIIKIIKDKSRRFPLTAERSEIIDYVKPMVLRSEGRCFTWQCEAGDLVEYVNKKRQAGTRMILQPFSIEIPVLGPWLQQCFGRNITAGQLEAMAWLLGFWIGDGCREGAKFALNSEDDDVNTRLEENAKVWGMTLRMWYGEGRKASGFLHTYTGAERLWNVNNPLVKVLEGLRFYENGKRKDRKNVPLFMRTEEIVVREAFLAGLIDSDGYCDIQDGSIRVIIPTAYPPIRDGMRSIGRSLGLNVSTSFRGAHFYERHGQNKSDTWTFYLSGGTNDETLRSILNRCSCERKRNPKIQYCTNTDFEEFDSDYQSEENENDPEDNDDLSGIREGFEDDLEDDPEEQQDGTFNFGKFRFEIIPGRKDAVIGLVLSGTSNRTFVTDDQIVCASAELSTERLESRPYFRRRCLSCRTETTPKWCKVPWLGYVLDRICLACSTRYSRTHMRCSNDLCNWVFRLRVQKGKKPRCKKRQVAKIVTRQCERCGSTPLQEGNP
;
A
#
# COMPACT_ATOMS: atom_id res chain seq x y z
N MET A 1 -7.61 48.76 5.69
CA MET A 1 -6.20 48.46 6.00
C MET A 1 -5.56 47.86 4.76
N LYS A 2 -4.62 48.58 4.14
CA LYS A 2 -3.89 48.12 2.94
C LYS A 2 -2.85 47.08 3.36
N GLN A 3 -2.98 45.85 2.85
CA GLN A 3 -2.00 44.80 3.01
C GLN A 3 -0.69 45.23 2.33
N CYS A 4 0.36 45.43 3.12
CA CYS A 4 1.73 45.52 2.62
C CYS A 4 2.08 44.18 1.94
N ARG A 5 2.13 44.17 0.61
CA ARG A 5 2.87 43.15 -0.16
C ARG A 5 4.36 43.35 0.13
N LEU A 6 4.88 42.64 1.13
CA LEU A 6 6.31 42.42 1.23
C LEU A 6 6.74 41.56 0.03
N MET A 7 7.69 42.04 -0.76
CA MET A 7 8.46 41.22 -1.71
C MET A 7 9.47 40.33 -0.96
N ASN A 8 9.00 39.59 0.03
CA ASN A 8 9.74 38.52 0.67
C ASN A 8 9.28 37.24 -0.01
N GLY A 9 10.18 36.56 -0.74
CA GLY A 9 9.87 35.27 -1.33
C GLY A 9 9.33 34.34 -0.26
N ASP A 10 8.07 33.92 -0.42
CA ASP A 10 7.41 33.01 0.50
C ASP A 10 8.31 31.77 0.70
N PRO A 11 8.44 31.25 1.93
CA PRO A 11 9.29 30.11 2.19
C PRO A 11 8.81 28.92 1.36
N GLU A 12 9.66 28.47 0.42
CA GLU A 12 9.42 27.24 -0.32
C GLU A 12 9.30 26.08 0.68
N PHE A 13 8.25 25.28 0.55
CA PHE A 13 8.04 24.14 1.44
C PHE A 13 8.00 22.82 0.67
N ILE A 14 8.28 21.75 1.41
CA ILE A 14 8.38 20.40 0.88
C ILE A 14 7.10 19.65 1.23
N GLY A 15 6.43 19.14 0.20
CA GLY A 15 5.22 18.34 0.32
C GLY A 15 3.94 19.13 0.08
N GLY A 16 2.81 18.49 0.31
CA GLY A 16 1.48 19.05 0.11
C GLY A 16 0.55 18.14 -0.68
N LEU A 17 -0.73 18.20 -0.31
CA LEU A 17 -1.84 17.49 -0.95
C LEU A 17 -2.77 18.51 -1.62
N VAL A 18 -3.51 18.08 -2.64
CA VAL A 18 -4.46 18.97 -3.33
C VAL A 18 -5.67 19.30 -2.44
N PRO A 19 -6.31 20.47 -2.61
CA PRO A 19 -7.59 20.79 -1.96
C PRO A 19 -8.65 19.71 -2.18
N GLY A 20 -9.53 19.53 -1.21
CA GLY A 20 -10.56 18.49 -1.18
C GLY A 20 -10.10 17.15 -0.61
N THR A 21 -8.78 16.92 -0.49
CA THR A 21 -8.25 15.72 0.16
C THR A 21 -8.69 15.68 1.62
N LYS A 22 -9.38 14.62 2.03
CA LYS A 22 -9.90 14.51 3.39
C LYS A 22 -8.90 13.85 4.32
N ILE A 23 -8.73 14.43 5.50
CA ILE A 23 -7.78 14.01 6.54
C ILE A 23 -8.54 13.68 7.82
N PHE A 24 -8.09 12.64 8.52
CA PHE A 24 -8.59 12.34 9.85
C PHE A 24 -8.03 13.33 10.88
N LEU A 25 -8.96 13.94 11.64
CA LEU A 25 -8.65 14.59 12.90
C LEU A 25 -8.44 13.53 13.99
N ALA A 26 -7.78 13.90 15.09
CA ALA A 26 -7.59 13.03 16.25
C ALA A 26 -8.91 12.60 16.92
N ASN A 27 -9.99 13.36 16.69
CA ASN A 27 -11.36 12.99 17.09
C ASN A 27 -12.09 12.11 16.06
N TRP A 28 -11.37 11.59 15.05
CA TRP A 28 -11.85 10.64 14.03
C TRP A 28 -12.87 11.19 13.05
N LYS A 29 -13.17 12.49 13.11
CA LYS A 29 -13.87 13.20 12.05
C LYS A 29 -12.91 13.41 10.88
N THR A 30 -13.44 13.28 9.68
CA THR A 30 -12.70 13.60 8.46
C THR A 30 -13.08 14.99 7.99
N VAL A 31 -12.09 15.83 7.72
CA VAL A 31 -12.29 17.17 7.15
C VAL A 31 -11.41 17.36 5.92
N PRO A 32 -11.83 18.16 4.92
CA PRO A 32 -10.96 18.55 3.82
C PRO A 32 -9.72 19.29 4.34
N ILE A 33 -8.56 19.06 3.72
CA ILE A 33 -7.26 19.60 4.16
C ILE A 33 -7.24 21.13 4.19
N GLU A 34 -8.00 21.80 3.33
CA GLU A 34 -8.12 23.26 3.27
C GLU A 34 -8.85 23.87 4.46
N VAL A 35 -9.59 23.08 5.22
CA VAL A 35 -10.33 23.52 6.42
C VAL A 35 -9.46 23.46 7.67
N ILE A 36 -8.39 22.66 7.65
CA ILE A 36 -7.48 22.45 8.79
C ILE A 36 -6.74 23.75 9.13
N LYS A 37 -6.65 24.03 10.43
CA LYS A 37 -6.02 25.22 10.98
C LYS A 37 -4.86 24.86 11.91
N VAL A 38 -3.99 25.83 12.14
CA VAL A 38 -2.96 25.72 13.18
C VAL A 38 -3.65 25.50 14.53
N GLY A 39 -3.16 24.51 15.27
CA GLY A 39 -3.73 24.10 16.55
C GLY A 39 -4.69 22.91 16.48
N ASP A 40 -5.22 22.58 15.30
CA ASP A 40 -6.00 21.34 15.13
C ASP A 40 -5.12 20.11 15.39
N GLU A 41 -5.73 19.02 15.82
CA GLU A 41 -5.07 17.75 16.04
C GLU A 41 -5.48 16.74 14.97
N VAL A 42 -4.51 16.19 14.26
CA VAL A 42 -4.70 15.17 13.23
C VAL A 42 -4.33 13.78 13.72
N LEU A 43 -4.96 12.76 13.17
CA LEU A 43 -4.66 11.36 13.45
C LEU A 43 -3.33 10.96 12.83
N THR A 44 -2.44 10.39 13.63
CA THR A 44 -1.11 9.91 13.21
C THR A 44 -1.12 8.41 12.91
N SER A 45 -0.08 7.89 12.23
CA SER A 45 -0.01 6.47 11.84
C SER A 45 0.18 5.47 13.00
N ASN A 46 0.34 5.95 14.23
CA ASN A 46 0.36 5.11 15.43
C ASN A 46 -0.98 5.19 16.20
N GLY A 47 -2.03 5.76 15.60
CA GLY A 47 -3.33 5.94 16.23
C GLY A 47 -3.41 7.12 17.20
N GLY A 48 -2.30 7.85 17.41
CA GLY A 48 -2.23 9.02 18.28
C GLY A 48 -2.71 10.32 17.62
N ALA A 49 -2.49 11.42 18.33
CA ALA A 49 -2.77 12.78 17.87
C ALA A 49 -1.47 13.55 17.63
N ALA A 50 -1.42 14.35 16.57
CA ALA A 50 -0.37 15.36 16.38
C ALA A 50 -0.99 16.73 16.09
N LYS A 51 -0.46 17.75 16.77
CA LYS A 51 -0.90 19.13 16.60
C LYS A 51 -0.33 19.71 15.31
N VAL A 52 -1.16 20.44 14.57
CA VAL A 52 -0.76 21.20 13.38
C VAL A 52 -0.06 22.48 13.83
N GLU A 53 1.24 22.61 13.54
CA GLU A 53 2.06 23.79 13.84
C GLU A 53 1.98 24.85 12.75
N ALA A 54 1.89 24.42 11.49
CA ALA A 54 1.75 25.34 10.36
C ALA A 54 0.91 24.70 9.24
N VAL A 55 0.19 25.55 8.52
CA VAL A 55 -0.54 25.21 7.29
C VAL A 55 0.06 26.04 6.17
N LEU A 56 0.68 25.37 5.21
CA LEU A 56 1.43 25.99 4.12
C LEU A 56 0.61 25.84 2.83
N ARG A 57 0.59 26.88 2.00
CA ARG A 57 -0.20 26.91 0.75
C ARG A 57 0.66 27.47 -0.38
N ASP A 58 0.61 26.82 -1.53
CA ASP A 58 1.29 27.28 -2.75
C ASP A 58 0.50 26.79 -3.97
N ASP A 59 0.30 27.67 -4.96
CA ASP A 59 -0.53 27.48 -6.14
C ASP A 59 0.24 26.89 -7.35
N HIS A 60 1.54 26.63 -7.22
CA HIS A 60 2.45 26.37 -8.35
C HIS A 60 3.34 25.13 -8.20
N HIS A 61 2.83 24.08 -7.56
CA HIS A 61 3.56 22.81 -7.46
C HIS A 61 3.30 21.88 -8.64
N ASP A 62 4.36 21.21 -9.11
CA ASP A 62 4.24 20.05 -9.99
C ASP A 62 3.55 18.91 -9.24
N LEU A 63 2.39 18.46 -9.73
CA LEU A 63 1.66 17.36 -9.12
C LEU A 63 2.01 15.99 -9.69
N VAL A 64 1.73 14.98 -8.89
CA VAL A 64 1.61 13.60 -9.30
C VAL A 64 0.38 12.97 -8.66
N THR A 65 -0.27 12.10 -9.40
CA THR A 65 -1.36 11.27 -8.90
C THR A 65 -0.82 9.87 -8.66
N ILE A 66 -0.93 9.41 -7.43
CA ILE A 66 -0.57 8.05 -7.04
C ILE A 66 -1.84 7.23 -7.04
N ARG A 67 -1.88 6.24 -7.93
CA ARG A 67 -3.06 5.41 -8.15
C ARG A 67 -2.76 3.96 -7.85
N GLN A 68 -3.66 3.28 -7.16
CA GLN A 68 -3.54 1.85 -6.91
C GLN A 68 -3.55 1.06 -8.23
N ASN A 69 -2.59 0.14 -8.37
CA ASN A 69 -2.55 -0.80 -9.47
C ASN A 69 -3.61 -1.87 -9.28
N THR A 70 -4.50 -1.99 -10.23
CA THR A 70 -5.51 -3.05 -10.29
C THR A 70 -5.09 -4.13 -11.29
N ARG A 71 -5.71 -5.31 -11.25
CA ARG A 71 -5.66 -6.30 -12.36
C ARG A 71 -6.83 -6.16 -13.34
N HIS A 72 -7.81 -5.30 -13.03
CA HIS A 72 -8.94 -5.02 -13.90
C HIS A 72 -8.45 -4.36 -15.19
N ARG A 73 -8.63 -5.04 -16.33
CA ARG A 73 -8.22 -4.58 -17.66
C ARG A 73 -9.36 -4.53 -18.67
N ALA A 74 -10.53 -5.09 -18.34
CA ALA A 74 -11.68 -5.17 -19.26
C ALA A 74 -12.06 -3.79 -19.84
N HIS A 75 -12.25 -2.78 -18.98
CA HIS A 75 -12.53 -1.39 -19.37
C HIS A 75 -11.48 -0.70 -20.25
N LEU A 76 -10.27 -1.26 -20.37
CA LEU A 76 -9.24 -0.74 -21.27
C LEU A 76 -9.37 -1.32 -22.68
N LYS A 77 -9.96 -2.51 -22.80
CA LYS A 77 -10.23 -3.19 -24.07
C LYS A 77 -11.61 -2.79 -24.62
N ASP A 78 -12.59 -2.63 -23.74
CA ASP A 78 -13.97 -2.29 -24.08
C ASP A 78 -14.42 -1.03 -23.31
N PRO A 79 -14.65 0.10 -24.00
CA PRO A 79 -15.13 1.35 -23.37
C PRO A 79 -16.52 1.27 -22.75
N SER A 80 -17.34 0.27 -23.11
CA SER A 80 -18.66 0.04 -22.52
C SER A 80 -18.57 -0.56 -21.12
N VAL A 81 -17.45 -1.19 -20.78
CA VAL A 81 -17.21 -1.75 -19.45
C VAL A 81 -16.78 -0.62 -18.51
N GLU A 82 -17.49 -0.48 -17.39
CA GLU A 82 -17.17 0.55 -16.42
C GLU A 82 -15.78 0.39 -15.79
N LYS A 83 -15.23 1.52 -15.36
CA LYS A 83 -13.94 1.57 -14.67
C LYS A 83 -14.03 0.86 -13.31
N PRO A 84 -12.91 0.35 -12.79
CA PRO A 84 -12.92 -0.31 -11.49
C PRO A 84 -13.33 0.69 -10.41
N TRP A 85 -14.22 0.26 -9.52
CA TRP A 85 -14.67 1.07 -8.40
C TRP A 85 -13.72 0.95 -7.20
N GLY A 86 -13.65 1.99 -6.36
CA GLY A 86 -12.99 1.93 -5.05
C GLY A 86 -11.46 1.90 -5.07
N ILE A 87 -10.85 2.22 -6.22
CA ILE A 87 -9.41 2.37 -6.39
C ILE A 87 -8.90 3.47 -5.46
N ILE A 88 -7.84 3.18 -4.71
CA ILE A 88 -7.19 4.18 -3.87
C ILE A 88 -6.40 5.13 -4.77
N GLU A 89 -6.67 6.43 -4.64
CA GLU A 89 -6.01 7.48 -5.41
C GLU A 89 -5.73 8.69 -4.54
N ILE A 90 -4.52 9.24 -4.63
CA ILE A 90 -4.13 10.47 -3.95
C ILE A 90 -3.31 11.34 -4.89
N THR A 91 -3.64 12.63 -4.96
CA THR A 91 -2.88 13.59 -5.75
C THR A 91 -2.10 14.51 -4.80
N CYS A 92 -0.80 14.62 -5.04
CA CYS A 92 0.12 15.36 -4.18
C CYS A 92 1.22 16.04 -4.98
N SER A 93 1.93 16.96 -4.33
CA SER A 93 3.15 17.56 -4.87
C SER A 93 4.19 16.48 -5.16
N LYS A 94 5.00 16.62 -6.22
CA LYS A 94 6.18 15.77 -6.47
C LYS A 94 7.11 15.70 -5.25
N ARG A 95 7.11 16.72 -4.41
CA ARG A 95 7.92 16.82 -3.20
C ARG A 95 7.27 16.18 -1.98
N GLN A 96 6.04 15.68 -2.08
CA GLN A 96 5.38 14.96 -1.00
C GLN A 96 6.15 13.69 -0.68
N LYS A 97 6.58 13.56 0.58
CA LYS A 97 7.19 12.34 1.10
C LYS A 97 6.10 11.29 1.31
N LEU A 98 6.27 10.15 0.65
CA LEU A 98 5.41 8.99 0.76
C LEU A 98 5.98 8.03 1.79
N VAL A 99 5.13 7.41 2.61
CA VAL A 99 5.53 6.32 3.50
C VAL A 99 5.37 4.99 2.76
N LEU A 100 6.48 4.29 2.56
CA LEU A 100 6.61 3.15 1.66
C LEU A 100 7.09 1.91 2.40
N SER A 101 6.65 0.75 1.92
CA SER A 101 7.12 -0.56 2.37
C SER A 101 7.74 -1.35 1.21
N THR A 102 8.94 -1.92 1.41
CA THR A 102 9.59 -2.78 0.41
C THR A 102 10.13 -4.05 1.07
N LYS A 103 9.69 -5.23 0.63
CA LYS A 103 10.24 -6.51 1.10
C LYS A 103 11.73 -6.61 0.76
N GLN A 104 12.55 -6.96 1.74
CA GLN A 104 13.95 -7.27 1.53
C GLN A 104 14.04 -8.52 0.66
N ARG A 105 14.80 -8.42 -0.43
CA ARG A 105 15.10 -9.55 -1.29
C ARG A 105 16.54 -9.93 -1.11
N ILE A 106 16.76 -11.21 -0.86
CA ILE A 106 18.06 -11.86 -0.91
C ILE A 106 18.03 -12.72 -2.16
N LYS A 107 18.93 -12.45 -3.10
CA LYS A 107 19.00 -13.17 -4.36
C LYS A 107 20.37 -13.80 -4.51
N ILE A 108 20.39 -15.11 -4.69
CA ILE A 108 21.60 -15.86 -5.04
C ILE A 108 21.51 -16.18 -6.53
N SER A 109 22.52 -15.83 -7.30
CA SER A 109 22.56 -16.12 -8.74
C SER A 109 23.89 -16.76 -9.14
N LYS A 110 23.81 -17.99 -9.67
CA LYS A 110 24.97 -18.72 -10.20
C LYS A 110 25.29 -18.21 -11.61
N ARG A 111 26.53 -17.78 -11.86
CA ARG A 111 27.00 -17.35 -13.19
C ARG A 111 28.03 -18.37 -13.70
N GLY A 112 27.55 -19.54 -14.13
CA GLY A 112 28.40 -20.68 -14.53
C GLY A 112 29.51 -20.32 -15.52
N ARG A 113 29.21 -19.54 -16.57
CA ARG A 113 30.21 -19.09 -17.56
C ARG A 113 31.32 -18.19 -17.00
N ARG A 114 31.16 -17.64 -15.80
CA ARG A 114 32.14 -16.74 -15.15
C ARG A 114 32.76 -17.32 -13.88
N GLY A 115 32.41 -18.56 -13.50
CA GLY A 115 33.02 -19.24 -12.36
C GLY A 115 32.69 -18.66 -10.98
N PHE A 116 31.66 -17.82 -10.85
CA PHE A 116 31.25 -17.25 -9.56
C PHE A 116 29.74 -17.29 -9.35
N MET A 117 29.33 -17.22 -8.09
CA MET A 117 27.98 -16.88 -7.67
C MET A 117 27.93 -15.45 -7.14
N GLU A 118 26.81 -14.77 -7.39
CA GLU A 118 26.58 -13.41 -6.93
C GLU A 118 25.39 -13.42 -5.96
N VAL A 119 25.66 -13.02 -4.71
CA VAL A 119 24.68 -12.89 -3.64
C VAL A 119 24.35 -11.41 -3.50
N SER A 120 23.09 -11.07 -3.66
CA SER A 120 22.58 -9.70 -3.71
C SER A 120 21.53 -9.50 -2.64
N VAL A 121 21.79 -8.59 -1.71
CA VAL A 121 20.89 -8.29 -0.59
C VAL A 121 20.36 -6.87 -0.73
N SER A 122 19.05 -6.72 -0.67
CA SER A 122 18.40 -5.41 -0.71
C SER A 122 18.67 -4.66 0.61
N GLN A 123 19.12 -3.41 0.52
CA GLN A 123 19.42 -2.54 1.66
C GLN A 123 18.98 -1.10 1.38
N LEU A 124 18.66 -0.37 2.45
CA LEU A 124 18.48 1.09 2.37
C LEU A 124 19.86 1.75 2.24
N ALA A 125 20.04 2.62 1.24
CA ALA A 125 21.31 3.25 0.97
C ALA A 125 21.13 4.69 0.48
N ASP A 126 22.10 5.53 0.81
CA ASP A 126 22.13 6.92 0.37
C ASP A 126 22.35 7.02 -1.14
N ARG A 127 21.73 8.04 -1.73
CA ARG A 127 21.87 8.41 -3.14
C ARG A 127 21.87 9.92 -3.24
N GLN A 128 22.89 10.45 -3.90
CA GLN A 128 22.88 11.84 -4.31
C GLN A 128 22.01 12.02 -5.56
N THR A 129 21.05 12.93 -5.48
CA THR A 129 20.16 13.36 -6.58
C THR A 129 20.87 14.37 -7.49
N LYS A 130 20.25 14.70 -8.63
CA LYS A 130 20.80 15.66 -9.61
C LYS A 130 20.90 17.09 -9.05
N ASP A 131 20.02 17.45 -8.14
CA ASP A 131 20.00 18.74 -7.42
C ASP A 131 20.96 18.76 -6.21
N GLY A 132 21.64 17.64 -5.92
CA GLY A 132 22.65 17.55 -4.88
C GLY A 132 22.12 17.15 -3.49
N ARG A 133 20.81 16.92 -3.32
CA ARG A 133 20.24 16.33 -2.10
C ARG A 133 20.77 14.89 -1.90
N ILE A 134 20.79 14.42 -0.65
CA ILE A 134 21.06 13.02 -0.32
C ILE A 134 19.75 12.40 0.11
N ILE A 135 19.27 11.42 -0.65
CA ILE A 135 18.04 10.68 -0.38
C ILE A 135 18.35 9.23 -0.02
N LYS A 136 17.49 8.61 0.80
CA LYS A 136 17.56 7.18 1.11
C LYS A 136 16.69 6.39 0.14
N ILE A 137 17.27 5.41 -0.56
CA ILE A 137 16.54 4.53 -1.48
C ILE A 137 16.98 3.07 -1.31
N ILE A 138 16.13 2.14 -1.72
CA ILE A 138 16.46 0.71 -1.70
C ILE A 138 17.42 0.38 -2.86
N LYS A 139 18.58 -0.19 -2.53
CA LYS A 139 19.60 -0.68 -3.47
C LYS A 139 20.04 -2.09 -3.12
N ASP A 140 20.62 -2.76 -4.10
CA ASP A 140 21.19 -4.07 -3.95
C ASP A 140 22.68 -4.00 -3.61
N LYS A 141 23.03 -4.50 -2.43
CA LYS A 141 24.42 -4.75 -2.06
C LYS A 141 24.78 -6.16 -2.48
N SER A 142 25.63 -6.26 -3.49
CA SER A 142 26.00 -7.54 -4.09
C SER A 142 27.46 -7.89 -3.78
N ARG A 143 27.71 -9.14 -3.40
CA ARG A 143 29.03 -9.73 -3.22
C ARG A 143 29.15 -10.98 -4.08
N ARG A 144 30.33 -11.16 -4.67
CA ARG A 144 30.64 -12.34 -5.47
C ARG A 144 31.42 -13.33 -4.64
N PHE A 145 31.07 -14.59 -4.79
CA PHE A 145 31.71 -15.73 -4.16
C PHE A 145 32.14 -16.72 -5.24
N PRO A 146 33.26 -17.45 -5.07
CA PRO A 146 33.57 -18.60 -5.91
C PRO A 146 32.41 -19.60 -5.94
N LEU A 147 32.23 -20.36 -7.03
CA LEU A 147 31.22 -21.43 -7.08
C LEU A 147 31.47 -22.54 -6.04
N THR A 148 32.70 -22.62 -5.53
CA THR A 148 33.14 -23.55 -4.49
C THR A 148 33.00 -22.99 -3.07
N ALA A 149 32.48 -21.77 -2.90
CA ALA A 149 32.32 -21.17 -1.58
C ALA A 149 31.35 -21.99 -0.73
N GLU A 150 31.70 -22.16 0.56
CA GLU A 150 30.85 -22.87 1.50
C GLU A 150 29.56 -22.10 1.80
N ARG A 151 28.48 -22.83 2.10
CA ARG A 151 27.18 -22.23 2.47
C ARG A 151 27.31 -21.34 3.72
N SER A 152 28.18 -21.72 4.65
CA SER A 152 28.54 -20.96 5.87
C SER A 152 29.00 -19.54 5.55
N GLU A 153 29.93 -19.37 4.61
CA GLU A 153 30.46 -18.05 4.22
C GLU A 153 29.38 -17.13 3.66
N ILE A 154 28.43 -17.69 2.91
CA ILE A 154 27.30 -16.93 2.34
C ILE A 154 26.33 -16.52 3.45
N ILE A 155 26.01 -17.43 4.37
CA ILE A 155 25.16 -17.15 5.52
C ILE A 155 25.80 -16.06 6.37
N ASP A 156 27.09 -16.13 6.68
CA ASP A 156 27.79 -15.12 7.49
C ASP A 156 27.80 -13.74 6.83
N TYR A 157 27.83 -13.69 5.50
CA TYR A 157 27.68 -12.44 4.76
C TYR A 157 26.25 -11.88 4.81
N VAL A 158 25.24 -12.74 4.69
CA VAL A 158 23.83 -12.35 4.60
C VAL A 158 23.25 -12.02 5.98
N LYS A 159 23.54 -12.84 7.00
CA LYS A 159 23.03 -12.77 8.37
C LYS A 159 23.04 -11.36 8.98
N PRO A 160 24.14 -10.56 8.93
CA PRO A 160 24.13 -9.21 9.49
C PRO A 160 23.29 -8.21 8.69
N MET A 161 22.85 -8.56 7.49
CA MET A 161 22.05 -7.69 6.61
C MET A 161 20.56 -8.02 6.65
N VAL A 162 20.18 -9.20 7.15
CA VAL A 162 18.78 -9.64 7.24
C VAL A 162 18.04 -8.74 8.22
N LEU A 163 16.91 -8.19 7.77
CA LEU A 163 16.00 -7.48 8.65
C LEU A 163 15.37 -8.44 9.64
N ARG A 164 15.40 -8.07 10.92
CA ARG A 164 14.73 -8.81 12.00
C ARG A 164 13.24 -8.51 12.12
N SER A 165 12.76 -7.47 11.44
CA SER A 165 11.34 -7.11 11.44
C SER A 165 10.51 -8.20 10.76
N GLU A 166 9.31 -8.42 11.28
CA GLU A 166 8.30 -9.30 10.68
C GLU A 166 8.10 -9.02 9.18
N GLY A 167 8.03 -10.09 8.38
CA GLY A 167 7.91 -10.02 6.93
C GLY A 167 9.13 -9.43 6.19
N ARG A 168 10.26 -9.20 6.89
CA ARG A 168 11.54 -8.69 6.36
C ARG A 168 11.34 -7.46 5.47
N CYS A 169 10.55 -6.47 5.91
CA CYS A 169 10.20 -5.29 5.11
C CYS A 169 10.91 -4.01 5.59
N PHE A 170 11.42 -3.21 4.66
CA PHE A 170 11.84 -1.84 4.96
C PHE A 170 10.64 -0.93 4.98
N THR A 171 10.43 -0.19 6.07
CA THR A 171 9.56 1.00 6.10
C THR A 171 10.42 2.24 5.94
N TRP A 172 10.17 3.02 4.89
CA TRP A 172 11.03 4.14 4.50
C TRP A 172 10.22 5.25 3.82
N GLN A 173 10.82 6.43 3.69
CA GLN A 173 10.18 7.59 3.07
C GLN A 173 10.93 8.06 1.82
N CYS A 174 10.19 8.53 0.82
CA CYS A 174 10.74 9.07 -0.41
C CYS A 174 9.80 10.13 -0.99
N GLU A 175 10.35 11.23 -1.53
CA GLU A 175 9.55 12.17 -2.30
C GLU A 175 8.98 11.47 -3.56
N ALA A 176 7.73 11.76 -3.91
CA ALA A 176 7.05 11.08 -5.00
C ALA A 176 7.80 11.24 -6.35
N GLY A 177 8.40 12.40 -6.61
CA GLY A 177 9.22 12.65 -7.79
C GLY A 177 10.53 11.86 -7.80
N ASP A 178 11.19 11.73 -6.64
CA ASP A 178 12.44 10.98 -6.50
C ASP A 178 12.21 9.48 -6.70
N LEU A 179 11.05 8.98 -6.29
CA LEU A 179 10.67 7.58 -6.48
C LEU A 179 10.65 7.22 -7.98
N VAL A 180 10.10 8.09 -8.82
CA VAL A 180 10.06 7.89 -10.29
C VAL A 180 11.45 8.00 -10.90
N GLU A 181 12.27 8.95 -10.44
CA GLU A 181 13.56 9.27 -11.06
C GLU A 181 14.71 8.33 -10.65
N TYR A 182 14.81 7.96 -9.37
CA TYR A 182 16.00 7.30 -8.81
C TYR A 182 15.79 5.83 -8.44
N VAL A 183 14.55 5.38 -8.31
CA VAL A 183 14.26 3.97 -8.00
C VAL A 183 13.97 3.22 -9.29
N ASN A 184 14.63 2.08 -9.50
CA ASN A 184 14.44 1.31 -10.72
C ASN A 184 13.05 0.64 -10.76
N LYS A 185 12.53 0.40 -11.97
CA LYS A 185 11.18 -0.18 -12.19
C LYS A 185 10.95 -1.51 -11.45
N LYS A 186 11.97 -2.38 -11.35
CA LYS A 186 11.84 -3.67 -10.64
C LYS A 186 11.63 -3.46 -9.14
N ARG A 187 12.30 -2.46 -8.56
CA ARG A 187 12.17 -2.08 -7.15
C ARG A 187 10.85 -1.37 -6.89
N GLN A 188 10.48 -0.41 -7.74
CA GLN A 188 9.15 0.22 -7.70
C GLN A 188 8.04 -0.83 -7.72
N ALA A 189 8.12 -1.85 -8.60
CA ALA A 189 7.16 -2.95 -8.65
C ALA A 189 7.11 -3.81 -7.37
N GLY A 190 8.17 -3.81 -6.56
CA GLY A 190 8.25 -4.47 -5.26
C GLY A 190 7.92 -3.56 -4.06
N THR A 191 7.80 -2.25 -4.28
CA THR A 191 7.44 -1.25 -3.27
C THR A 191 5.93 -1.09 -3.18
N ARG A 192 5.42 -0.83 -1.97
CA ARG A 192 4.01 -0.66 -1.66
C ARG A 192 3.81 0.63 -0.86
N MET A 193 2.64 1.24 -1.00
CA MET A 193 2.18 2.25 -0.05
C MET A 193 1.49 1.58 1.13
N ILE A 194 1.53 2.24 2.28
CA ILE A 194 1.02 1.75 3.57
C ILE A 194 -0.37 2.34 3.83
N LEU A 195 -1.29 1.47 4.25
CA LEU A 195 -2.63 1.81 4.73
C LEU A 195 -2.73 1.55 6.22
N GLN A 196 -3.33 2.51 6.93
CA GLN A 196 -3.54 2.46 8.37
C GLN A 196 -4.79 1.65 8.73
N PRO A 197 -4.67 0.47 9.35
CA PRO A 197 -5.80 -0.15 10.05
C PRO A 197 -6.19 0.69 11.27
N PHE A 198 -7.43 0.59 11.69
CA PHE A 198 -7.94 1.29 12.87
C PHE A 198 -7.96 0.35 14.06
N SER A 199 -6.88 0.40 14.84
CA SER A 199 -6.82 -0.25 16.15
C SER A 199 -7.59 0.51 17.23
N ILE A 200 -8.04 1.74 16.96
CA ILE A 200 -8.93 2.44 17.88
C ILE A 200 -10.32 1.80 17.87
N GLU A 201 -10.97 1.88 19.02
CA GLU A 201 -12.36 1.51 19.22
C GLU A 201 -13.11 2.71 19.82
N ILE A 202 -14.09 3.22 19.09
CA ILE A 202 -15.01 4.27 19.50
C ILE A 202 -16.38 3.61 19.64
N PRO A 203 -16.74 3.16 20.86
CA PRO A 203 -17.95 2.40 21.06
C PRO A 203 -19.19 3.28 20.84
N VAL A 204 -20.02 2.92 19.87
CA VAL A 204 -21.32 3.53 19.59
C VAL A 204 -22.43 2.53 19.83
N LEU A 205 -22.29 1.29 19.32
CA LEU A 205 -23.34 0.26 19.44
C LEU A 205 -23.62 -0.08 20.92
N GLY A 206 -22.60 -0.42 21.70
CA GLY A 206 -22.74 -0.78 23.11
C GLY A 206 -23.44 0.29 23.96
N PRO A 207 -22.91 1.54 24.02
CA PRO A 207 -23.53 2.63 24.76
C PRO A 207 -24.96 2.94 24.27
N TRP A 208 -25.21 2.89 22.96
CA TRP A 208 -26.54 3.13 22.42
C TRP A 208 -27.53 2.05 22.87
N LEU A 209 -27.13 0.77 22.86
CA LEU A 209 -27.96 -0.34 23.35
C LEU A 209 -28.26 -0.18 24.85
N GLN A 210 -27.26 0.18 25.66
CA GLN A 210 -27.47 0.41 27.10
C GLN A 210 -28.48 1.52 27.36
N GLN A 211 -28.35 2.64 26.65
CA GLN A 211 -29.27 3.78 26.76
C GLN A 211 -30.68 3.42 26.25
N CYS A 212 -30.78 2.77 25.10
CA CYS A 212 -32.06 2.46 24.46
C CYS A 212 -32.88 1.43 25.26
N PHE A 213 -32.23 0.49 25.94
CA PHE A 213 -32.89 -0.60 26.67
C PHE A 213 -32.83 -0.46 28.19
N GLY A 214 -32.18 0.59 28.71
CA GLY A 214 -32.13 0.90 30.14
C GLY A 214 -31.48 -0.21 30.98
N ARG A 215 -30.52 -0.95 30.41
CA ARG A 215 -29.85 -2.08 31.07
C ARG A 215 -28.40 -2.22 30.61
N ASN A 216 -27.57 -2.81 31.46
CA ASN A 216 -26.20 -3.17 31.08
C ASN A 216 -26.22 -4.23 29.96
N ILE A 217 -25.28 -4.09 29.03
CA ILE A 217 -25.13 -4.97 27.87
C ILE A 217 -23.86 -5.81 28.06
N THR A 218 -23.99 -7.13 28.00
CA THR A 218 -22.84 -8.04 28.09
C THR A 218 -22.10 -8.13 26.75
N ALA A 219 -20.85 -8.59 26.75
CA ALA A 219 -20.08 -8.81 25.52
C ALA A 219 -20.81 -9.75 24.53
N GLY A 220 -21.38 -10.85 25.04
CA GLY A 220 -22.17 -11.77 24.20
C GLY A 220 -23.44 -11.15 23.63
N GLN A 221 -24.10 -10.24 24.36
CA GLN A 221 -25.26 -9.49 23.84
C GLN A 221 -24.85 -8.51 22.73
N LEU A 222 -23.73 -7.81 22.93
CA LEU A 222 -23.15 -6.90 21.96
C LEU A 222 -22.78 -7.63 20.67
N GLU A 223 -22.05 -8.75 20.79
CA GLU A 223 -21.68 -9.62 19.66
C GLU A 223 -22.92 -10.16 18.94
N ALA A 224 -23.92 -10.66 19.68
CA ALA A 224 -25.16 -11.17 19.09
C ALA A 224 -25.91 -10.10 18.29
N MET A 225 -25.99 -8.86 18.80
CA MET A 225 -26.61 -7.77 18.05
C MET A 225 -25.79 -7.38 16.81
N ALA A 226 -24.47 -7.29 16.94
CA ALA A 226 -23.58 -6.98 15.83
C ALA A 226 -23.70 -8.02 14.70
N TRP A 227 -23.72 -9.31 15.03
CA TRP A 227 -23.96 -10.39 14.09
C TRP A 227 -25.35 -10.28 13.43
N LEU A 228 -26.41 -10.03 14.21
CA LEU A 228 -27.77 -9.86 13.66
C LEU A 228 -27.86 -8.69 12.67
N LEU A 229 -27.14 -7.59 12.93
CA LEU A 229 -27.08 -6.45 12.03
C LEU A 229 -26.36 -6.80 10.72
N GLY A 230 -25.24 -7.53 10.81
CA GLY A 230 -24.52 -8.05 9.64
C GLY A 230 -25.40 -8.96 8.79
N PHE A 231 -26.04 -9.93 9.43
CA PHE A 231 -26.94 -10.89 8.80
C PHE A 231 -28.16 -10.20 8.17
N TRP A 232 -28.74 -9.20 8.82
CA TRP A 232 -29.83 -8.40 8.26
C TRP A 232 -29.37 -7.57 7.05
N ILE A 233 -28.13 -7.08 7.04
CA ILE A 233 -27.62 -6.31 5.90
C ILE A 233 -27.54 -7.17 4.64
N GLY A 234 -27.16 -8.44 4.73
CA GLY A 234 -27.27 -9.39 3.62
C GLY A 234 -28.72 -9.79 3.34
N ASP A 235 -29.28 -10.69 4.15
CA ASP A 235 -30.55 -11.37 3.88
C ASP A 235 -31.80 -10.75 4.52
N GLY A 236 -31.64 -9.66 5.27
CA GLY A 236 -32.76 -8.96 5.90
C GLY A 236 -33.69 -8.25 4.92
N CYS A 237 -34.95 -8.07 5.30
CA CYS A 237 -35.94 -7.33 4.53
C CYS A 237 -36.06 -5.89 5.06
N ARG A 238 -36.19 -4.91 4.16
CA ARG A 238 -36.42 -3.51 4.53
C ARG A 238 -37.72 -3.28 5.31
N GLU A 239 -38.63 -4.25 5.30
CA GLU A 239 -39.89 -4.21 6.05
C GLU A 239 -39.73 -4.44 7.56
N GLY A 240 -38.56 -4.85 8.04
CA GLY A 240 -38.28 -5.02 9.45
C GLY A 240 -37.47 -6.27 9.77
N ALA A 241 -37.78 -6.93 10.89
CA ALA A 241 -37.06 -8.12 11.35
C ALA A 241 -37.53 -9.41 10.62
N LYS A 242 -37.41 -9.39 9.30
CA LYS A 242 -37.72 -10.50 8.38
C LYS A 242 -36.48 -10.84 7.56
N PHE A 243 -36.24 -12.12 7.29
CA PHE A 243 -35.05 -12.64 6.64
C PHE A 243 -35.42 -13.62 5.53
N ALA A 244 -34.67 -13.60 4.42
CA ALA A 244 -34.61 -14.72 3.50
C ALA A 244 -33.67 -15.78 4.08
N LEU A 245 -34.10 -17.03 4.14
CA LEU A 245 -33.34 -18.12 4.74
C LEU A 245 -33.32 -19.33 3.81
N ASN A 246 -32.32 -20.17 3.98
CA ASN A 246 -32.30 -21.52 3.47
C ASN A 246 -32.80 -22.47 4.57
N SER A 247 -33.79 -23.32 4.26
CA SER A 247 -34.37 -24.24 5.24
C SER A 247 -33.41 -25.34 5.69
N GLU A 248 -32.35 -25.60 4.92
CA GLU A 248 -31.35 -26.65 5.23
C GLU A 248 -30.08 -26.09 5.91
N ASP A 249 -29.91 -24.77 5.99
CA ASP A 249 -28.78 -24.15 6.70
C ASP A 249 -29.07 -24.08 8.21
N ASP A 250 -29.21 -25.26 8.84
CA ASP A 250 -29.58 -25.42 10.25
C ASP A 250 -28.61 -24.72 11.20
N ASP A 251 -27.32 -24.69 10.87
CA ASP A 251 -26.28 -24.01 11.64
C ASP A 251 -26.50 -22.49 11.72
N VAL A 252 -26.80 -21.86 10.58
CA VAL A 252 -27.13 -20.43 10.46
C VAL A 252 -28.48 -20.11 11.11
N ASN A 253 -29.50 -20.93 10.86
CA ASN A 253 -30.83 -20.73 11.42
C ASN A 253 -30.83 -20.85 12.95
N THR A 254 -30.07 -21.82 13.49
CA THR A 254 -29.87 -21.99 14.93
C THR A 254 -29.17 -20.77 15.53
N ARG A 255 -28.07 -20.29 14.92
CA ARG A 255 -27.37 -19.10 15.40
C ARG A 255 -28.25 -17.85 15.37
N LEU A 256 -29.05 -17.68 14.31
CA LEU A 256 -30.04 -16.59 14.20
C LEU A 256 -31.04 -16.65 15.37
N GLU A 257 -31.57 -17.82 15.68
CA GLU A 257 -32.50 -18.00 16.79
C GLU A 257 -31.83 -17.75 18.16
N GLU A 258 -30.64 -18.27 18.40
CA GLU A 258 -29.87 -18.07 19.64
C GLU A 258 -29.57 -16.59 19.89
N ASN A 259 -29.03 -15.90 18.88
CA ASN A 259 -28.76 -14.47 18.95
C ASN A 259 -30.06 -13.67 19.17
N ALA A 260 -31.16 -14.08 18.56
CA ALA A 260 -32.47 -13.44 18.77
C ALA A 260 -33.01 -13.67 20.20
N LYS A 261 -32.88 -14.89 20.74
CA LYS A 261 -33.31 -15.25 22.10
C LYS A 261 -32.61 -14.41 23.17
N VAL A 262 -31.33 -14.12 22.98
CA VAL A 262 -30.53 -13.22 23.86
C VAL A 262 -31.14 -11.82 23.97
N TRP A 263 -31.89 -11.39 22.95
CA TRP A 263 -32.59 -10.11 22.89
C TRP A 263 -34.11 -10.25 23.14
N GLY A 264 -34.58 -11.37 23.67
CA GLY A 264 -36.00 -11.60 23.97
C GLY A 264 -36.86 -11.70 22.70
N MET A 265 -36.25 -12.04 21.56
CA MET A 265 -36.95 -12.33 20.31
C MET A 265 -37.03 -13.84 20.08
N THR A 266 -37.99 -14.26 19.25
CA THR A 266 -38.14 -15.66 18.82
C THR A 266 -38.20 -15.75 17.31
N LEU A 267 -37.48 -16.71 16.75
CA LEU A 267 -37.53 -16.99 15.31
C LEU A 267 -38.76 -17.83 14.98
N ARG A 268 -39.48 -17.43 13.94
CA ARG A 268 -40.50 -18.24 13.28
C ARG A 268 -40.18 -18.33 11.81
N MET A 269 -40.09 -19.55 11.30
CA MET A 269 -39.82 -19.82 9.90
C MET A 269 -41.10 -20.20 9.18
N TRP A 270 -41.24 -19.70 7.96
CA TRP A 270 -42.24 -20.14 7.01
C TRP A 270 -41.54 -20.75 5.80
N TYR A 271 -41.84 -22.01 5.51
CA TYR A 271 -41.22 -22.76 4.44
C TYR A 271 -41.97 -22.53 3.12
N GLY A 272 -41.22 -22.15 2.09
CA GLY A 272 -41.69 -22.02 0.72
C GLY A 272 -41.38 -23.27 -0.10
N GLU A 273 -41.38 -23.14 -1.41
CA GLU A 273 -40.98 -24.22 -2.32
C GLU A 273 -39.45 -24.46 -2.30
N GLY A 274 -39.07 -25.75 -2.31
CA GLY A 274 -37.68 -26.18 -2.28
C GLY A 274 -36.99 -25.83 -0.96
N ARG A 275 -35.75 -25.35 -1.05
CA ARG A 275 -34.92 -24.96 0.11
C ARG A 275 -35.20 -23.56 0.65
N LYS A 276 -36.23 -22.87 0.16
CA LYS A 276 -36.50 -21.46 0.50
C LYS A 276 -37.31 -21.36 1.79
N ALA A 277 -36.86 -20.53 2.72
CA ALA A 277 -37.60 -20.19 3.93
C ALA A 277 -37.64 -18.66 4.16
N SER A 278 -38.65 -18.20 4.88
CA SER A 278 -38.73 -16.83 5.39
C SER A 278 -38.71 -16.86 6.92
N GLY A 279 -37.71 -16.21 7.51
CA GLY A 279 -37.58 -16.06 8.96
C GLY A 279 -38.17 -14.75 9.46
N PHE A 280 -38.86 -14.79 10.60
CA PHE A 280 -39.43 -13.62 11.25
C PHE A 280 -39.06 -13.61 12.74
N LEU A 281 -38.40 -12.55 13.20
CA LEU A 281 -38.11 -12.37 14.63
C LEU A 281 -39.26 -11.63 15.31
N HIS A 282 -39.91 -12.31 16.24
CA HIS A 282 -41.07 -11.82 16.96
C HIS A 282 -40.75 -11.50 18.41
N THR A 283 -41.42 -10.48 18.93
CA THR A 283 -41.52 -10.17 20.37
C THR A 283 -42.91 -10.54 20.88
N TYR A 284 -43.05 -10.63 22.20
CA TYR A 284 -44.33 -10.89 22.87
C TYR A 284 -44.72 -9.71 23.76
N THR A 285 -46.00 -9.35 23.73
CA THR A 285 -46.61 -8.43 24.70
C THR A 285 -47.80 -9.16 25.32
N GLY A 286 -47.57 -9.80 26.49
CA GLY A 286 -48.50 -10.78 27.02
C GLY A 286 -48.59 -12.02 26.13
N ALA A 287 -49.80 -12.42 25.73
CA ALA A 287 -50.02 -13.53 24.81
C ALA A 287 -49.91 -13.12 23.32
N GLU A 288 -49.88 -11.81 23.03
CA GLU A 288 -49.85 -11.32 21.66
C GLU A 288 -48.44 -11.39 21.09
N ARG A 289 -48.34 -12.01 19.91
CA ARG A 289 -47.11 -12.08 19.13
C ARG A 289 -47.07 -10.93 18.15
N LEU A 290 -46.06 -10.09 18.27
CA LEU A 290 -45.92 -8.91 17.44
C LEU A 290 -44.66 -8.99 16.57
N TRP A 291 -44.82 -8.58 15.32
CA TRP A 291 -43.72 -8.41 14.36
C TRP A 291 -43.45 -6.92 14.22
N ASN A 292 -42.18 -6.52 14.34
CA ASN A 292 -41.68 -5.14 14.32
C ASN A 292 -42.14 -4.20 15.46
N VAL A 293 -43.20 -4.52 16.22
CA VAL A 293 -43.61 -3.70 17.37
C VAL A 293 -42.75 -4.04 18.57
N ASN A 294 -42.13 -3.04 19.19
CA ASN A 294 -41.20 -3.22 20.31
C ASN A 294 -40.04 -4.21 20.03
N ASN A 295 -39.73 -4.47 18.77
CA ASN A 295 -38.68 -5.39 18.38
C ASN A 295 -37.29 -4.73 18.55
N PRO A 296 -36.38 -5.30 19.37
CA PRO A 296 -35.06 -4.73 19.63
C PRO A 296 -34.23 -4.50 18.37
N LEU A 297 -34.20 -5.46 17.44
CA LEU A 297 -33.46 -5.31 16.19
C LEU A 297 -34.00 -4.13 15.37
N VAL A 298 -35.32 -4.01 15.23
CA VAL A 298 -35.93 -2.89 14.47
C VAL A 298 -35.59 -1.54 15.10
N LYS A 299 -35.61 -1.44 16.44
CA LYS A 299 -35.20 -0.21 17.14
C LYS A 299 -33.76 0.16 16.84
N VAL A 300 -32.85 -0.81 16.80
CA VAL A 300 -31.44 -0.58 16.45
C VAL A 300 -31.30 -0.14 15.00
N LEU A 301 -32.00 -0.82 14.07
CA LEU A 301 -31.94 -0.50 12.65
C LEU A 301 -32.41 0.94 12.36
N GLU A 302 -33.48 1.37 13.03
CA GLU A 302 -34.04 2.73 12.95
C GLU A 302 -33.11 3.73 13.66
N GLY A 303 -32.73 3.48 14.90
CA GLY A 303 -31.97 4.40 15.74
C GLY A 303 -30.52 4.64 15.32
N LEU A 304 -29.84 3.60 14.83
CA LEU A 304 -28.44 3.68 14.35
C LEU A 304 -28.33 3.86 12.84
N ARG A 305 -29.45 4.05 12.14
CA ARG A 305 -29.51 4.34 10.70
C ARG A 305 -28.92 3.25 9.80
N PHE A 306 -29.18 1.99 10.14
CA PHE A 306 -29.05 0.89 9.17
C PHE A 306 -30.17 0.93 8.12
N TYR A 307 -31.25 1.64 8.43
CA TYR A 307 -32.07 2.32 7.44
C TYR A 307 -31.47 3.69 7.13
N GLU A 308 -31.25 4.04 5.86
CA GLU A 308 -30.55 5.27 5.44
C GLU A 308 -31.02 6.55 6.17
N ASN A 309 -32.33 6.75 6.35
CA ASN A 309 -32.88 7.88 7.11
C ASN A 309 -33.51 7.47 8.45
N GLY A 310 -33.14 6.31 8.98
CA GLY A 310 -33.66 5.77 10.23
C GLY A 310 -35.13 5.37 10.19
N LYS A 311 -35.73 5.24 9.00
CA LYS A 311 -37.11 4.83 8.82
C LYS A 311 -37.19 3.46 8.17
N ARG A 312 -38.06 2.61 8.71
CA ARG A 312 -38.38 1.32 8.09
C ARG A 312 -38.82 1.51 6.65
N LYS A 313 -38.49 0.53 5.81
CA LYS A 313 -38.63 0.57 4.36
C LYS A 313 -37.68 1.53 3.66
N ASP A 314 -36.82 2.30 4.32
CA ASP A 314 -35.75 3.00 3.60
C ASP A 314 -34.71 2.02 3.06
N ARG A 315 -33.77 2.52 2.24
CA ARG A 315 -32.65 1.72 1.72
C ARG A 315 -31.79 1.21 2.88
N LYS A 316 -31.25 0.00 2.72
CA LYS A 316 -30.25 -0.55 3.64
C LYS A 316 -29.01 0.35 3.61
N ASN A 317 -28.40 0.52 4.76
CA ASN A 317 -27.22 1.35 4.96
C ASN A 317 -26.28 0.69 5.97
N VAL A 318 -24.97 0.89 5.78
CA VAL A 318 -23.96 0.56 6.77
C VAL A 318 -23.43 1.88 7.34
N PRO A 319 -23.78 2.25 8.58
CA PRO A 319 -23.40 3.53 9.17
C PRO A 319 -21.88 3.72 9.23
N LEU A 320 -21.42 4.95 8.98
CA LEU A 320 -19.98 5.27 8.93
C LEU A 320 -19.24 4.96 10.24
N PHE A 321 -19.91 5.05 11.39
CA PHE A 321 -19.29 4.77 12.69
C PHE A 321 -18.81 3.31 12.81
N MET A 322 -19.39 2.39 12.02
CA MET A 322 -19.01 0.97 12.03
C MET A 322 -17.53 0.75 11.71
N ARG A 323 -16.86 1.69 11.02
CA ARG A 323 -15.42 1.55 10.72
C ARG A 323 -14.51 1.79 11.93
N THR A 324 -14.99 2.45 12.97
CA THR A 324 -14.24 2.76 14.19
C THR A 324 -14.82 2.09 15.43
N GLU A 325 -15.86 1.27 15.26
CA GLU A 325 -16.53 0.56 16.35
C GLU A 325 -15.59 -0.46 17.01
N GLU A 326 -15.98 -1.01 18.17
CA GLU A 326 -15.26 -2.11 18.82
C GLU A 326 -14.92 -3.22 17.81
N ILE A 327 -13.70 -3.77 17.88
CA ILE A 327 -13.18 -4.80 16.98
C ILE A 327 -14.14 -5.98 16.96
N VAL A 328 -14.61 -6.44 18.12
CA VAL A 328 -15.58 -7.54 18.23
C VAL A 328 -16.87 -7.25 17.47
N VAL A 329 -17.35 -6.01 17.48
CA VAL A 329 -18.57 -5.61 16.74
C VAL A 329 -18.30 -5.58 15.25
N ARG A 330 -17.16 -5.06 14.81
CA ARG A 330 -16.76 -5.07 13.38
C ARG A 330 -16.61 -6.49 12.84
N GLU A 331 -15.97 -7.37 13.62
CA GLU A 331 -15.78 -8.77 13.28
C GLU A 331 -17.11 -9.52 13.24
N ALA A 332 -17.94 -9.40 14.28
CA ALA A 332 -19.23 -10.06 14.35
C ALA A 332 -20.20 -9.56 13.28
N PHE A 333 -20.19 -8.26 12.96
CA PHE A 333 -20.95 -7.70 11.85
C PHE A 333 -20.53 -8.31 10.51
N LEU A 334 -19.22 -8.41 10.23
CA LEU A 334 -18.76 -9.08 9.02
C LEU A 334 -19.12 -10.57 9.03
N ALA A 335 -19.03 -11.26 10.17
CA ALA A 335 -19.40 -12.65 10.28
C ALA A 335 -20.88 -12.90 9.93
N GLY A 336 -21.81 -12.08 10.44
CA GLY A 336 -23.23 -12.19 10.08
C GLY A 336 -23.48 -11.89 8.60
N LEU A 337 -22.76 -10.92 8.03
CA LEU A 337 -22.85 -10.63 6.58
C LEU A 337 -22.28 -11.78 5.73
N ILE A 338 -21.22 -12.43 6.21
CA ILE A 338 -20.65 -13.61 5.57
C ILE A 338 -21.62 -14.78 5.68
N ASP A 339 -22.24 -15.01 6.83
CA ASP A 339 -23.21 -16.09 7.05
C ASP A 339 -24.48 -15.96 6.19
N SER A 340 -24.87 -14.74 5.81
CA SER A 340 -25.96 -14.51 4.85
C SER A 340 -25.46 -14.67 3.40
N ASP A 341 -24.87 -13.61 2.84
CA ASP A 341 -24.54 -13.51 1.41
C ASP A 341 -23.10 -13.96 1.07
N GLY A 342 -22.28 -14.29 2.07
CA GLY A 342 -20.88 -14.63 1.86
C GLY A 342 -20.60 -16.05 1.40
N TYR A 343 -19.46 -16.20 0.75
CA TYR A 343 -18.84 -17.46 0.36
C TYR A 343 -17.35 -17.43 0.74
N CYS A 344 -16.79 -18.58 1.12
CA CYS A 344 -15.39 -18.69 1.50
C CYS A 344 -14.73 -19.83 0.71
N ASP A 345 -13.50 -19.61 0.26
CA ASP A 345 -12.64 -20.61 -0.36
C ASP A 345 -11.19 -20.49 0.14
N ILE A 346 -10.39 -21.51 -0.16
CA ILE A 346 -8.93 -21.43 -0.01
C ILE A 346 -8.34 -21.44 -1.42
N GLN A 347 -7.67 -20.34 -1.77
CA GLN A 347 -7.02 -20.14 -3.05
C GLN A 347 -5.53 -19.82 -2.82
N ASP A 348 -4.63 -20.50 -3.53
CA ASP A 348 -3.18 -20.33 -3.39
C ASP A 348 -2.70 -20.45 -1.92
N GLY A 349 -3.29 -21.37 -1.16
CA GLY A 349 -2.99 -21.58 0.27
C GLY A 349 -3.47 -20.46 1.21
N SER A 350 -4.26 -19.50 0.72
CA SER A 350 -4.80 -18.38 1.49
C SER A 350 -6.33 -18.42 1.53
N ILE A 351 -6.91 -18.17 2.71
CA ILE A 351 -8.37 -18.05 2.84
C ILE A 351 -8.83 -16.75 2.19
N ARG A 352 -9.89 -16.83 1.39
CA ARG A 352 -10.53 -15.69 0.75
C ARG A 352 -12.03 -15.74 1.01
N VAL A 353 -12.58 -14.58 1.31
CA VAL A 353 -14.00 -14.37 1.56
C VAL A 353 -14.57 -13.53 0.44
N ILE A 354 -15.68 -13.99 -0.14
CA ILE A 354 -16.36 -13.41 -1.28
C ILE A 354 -17.74 -12.94 -0.82
N ILE A 355 -18.06 -11.66 -1.02
CA ILE A 355 -19.37 -11.10 -0.65
C ILE A 355 -19.89 -10.24 -1.81
N PRO A 356 -20.97 -10.66 -2.49
CA PRO A 356 -21.63 -9.86 -3.51
C PRO A 356 -22.61 -8.86 -2.89
N THR A 357 -22.80 -7.72 -3.55
CA THR A 357 -23.88 -6.79 -3.21
C THR A 357 -24.28 -5.94 -4.42
N ALA A 358 -25.56 -5.59 -4.50
CA ALA A 358 -26.09 -4.62 -5.46
C ALA A 358 -26.35 -3.23 -4.83
N TYR A 359 -26.02 -3.04 -3.55
CA TYR A 359 -26.36 -1.83 -2.81
C TYR A 359 -25.12 -0.96 -2.54
N PRO A 360 -25.03 0.26 -3.10
CA PRO A 360 -23.90 1.15 -2.88
C PRO A 360 -23.57 1.45 -1.41
N PRO A 361 -24.54 1.64 -0.50
CA PRO A 361 -24.21 1.85 0.92
C PRO A 361 -23.56 0.64 1.58
N ILE A 362 -23.94 -0.58 1.19
CA ILE A 362 -23.34 -1.83 1.69
C ILE A 362 -21.92 -1.96 1.14
N ARG A 363 -21.75 -1.72 -0.18
CA ARG A 363 -20.44 -1.66 -0.85
C ARG A 363 -19.46 -0.73 -0.13
N ASP A 364 -19.90 0.48 0.20
CA ASP A 364 -19.06 1.48 0.87
C ASP A 364 -18.71 1.05 2.31
N GLY A 365 -19.69 0.50 3.04
CA GLY A 365 -19.52 -0.04 4.38
C GLY A 365 -18.54 -1.20 4.45
N MET A 366 -18.68 -2.20 3.58
CA MET A 366 -17.80 -3.36 3.53
C MET A 366 -16.35 -2.98 3.28
N ARG A 367 -16.11 -2.07 2.31
CA ARG A 367 -14.77 -1.54 2.06
C ARG A 367 -14.20 -0.87 3.30
N SER A 368 -14.99 -0.03 3.96
CA SER A 368 -14.55 0.73 5.12
C SER A 368 -14.26 -0.16 6.32
N ILE A 369 -15.13 -1.13 6.62
CA ILE A 369 -14.97 -2.03 7.77
C ILE A 369 -13.81 -2.99 7.52
N GLY A 370 -13.75 -3.64 6.35
CA GLY A 370 -12.67 -4.57 6.01
C GLY A 370 -11.29 -3.93 6.09
N ARG A 371 -11.12 -2.72 5.52
CA ARG A 371 -9.83 -2.01 5.63
C ARG A 371 -9.55 -1.52 7.06
N SER A 372 -10.57 -1.14 7.83
CA SER A 372 -10.38 -0.74 9.23
C SER A 372 -9.84 -1.87 10.11
N LEU A 373 -10.14 -3.13 9.76
CA LEU A 373 -9.62 -4.34 10.40
C LEU A 373 -8.27 -4.79 9.79
N GLY A 374 -7.67 -4.00 8.89
CA GLY A 374 -6.41 -4.35 8.25
C GLY A 374 -6.49 -5.45 7.21
N LEU A 375 -7.70 -5.86 6.79
CA LEU A 375 -7.88 -6.85 5.72
C LEU A 375 -7.54 -6.24 4.36
N ASN A 376 -7.04 -7.09 3.47
CA ASN A 376 -6.92 -6.76 2.06
C ASN A 376 -8.30 -6.86 1.40
N VAL A 377 -8.84 -5.71 0.98
CA VAL A 377 -10.13 -5.64 0.28
C VAL A 377 -9.89 -5.32 -1.19
N SER A 378 -10.39 -6.19 -2.06
CA SER A 378 -10.49 -5.95 -3.50
C SER A 378 -11.93 -6.10 -3.96
N THR A 379 -12.28 -5.45 -5.07
CA THR A 379 -13.67 -5.41 -5.56
C THR A 379 -13.67 -5.59 -7.06
N SER A 380 -14.49 -6.51 -7.57
CA SER A 380 -14.89 -6.52 -8.98
C SER A 380 -16.25 -5.84 -9.12
N PHE A 381 -16.48 -5.24 -10.29
CA PHE A 381 -17.73 -4.57 -10.61
C PHE A 381 -18.27 -5.13 -11.92
N ARG A 382 -19.57 -5.43 -11.93
CA ARG A 382 -20.32 -5.79 -13.13
C ARG A 382 -21.49 -4.84 -13.25
N GLY A 383 -21.51 -4.06 -14.33
CA GLY A 383 -22.61 -3.15 -14.61
C GLY A 383 -23.91 -3.90 -14.89
N ALA A 384 -25.03 -3.19 -14.75
CA ALA A 384 -26.34 -3.68 -15.11
C ALA A 384 -26.35 -4.17 -16.57
N HIS A 385 -26.87 -5.38 -16.79
CA HIS A 385 -26.95 -5.99 -18.10
C HIS A 385 -28.18 -6.88 -18.21
N PHE A 386 -28.65 -7.08 -19.43
CA PHE A 386 -29.70 -8.04 -19.71
C PHE A 386 -29.08 -9.42 -19.87
N TYR A 387 -29.52 -10.37 -19.05
CA TYR A 387 -29.08 -11.75 -19.14
C TYR A 387 -30.00 -12.51 -20.10
N GLU A 388 -29.64 -12.50 -21.39
CA GLU A 388 -30.46 -13.00 -22.49
C GLU A 388 -30.97 -14.43 -22.26
N ARG A 389 -30.13 -15.32 -21.73
CA ARG A 389 -30.44 -16.73 -21.48
C ARG A 389 -31.65 -16.95 -20.56
N HIS A 390 -31.91 -16.02 -19.64
CA HIS A 390 -33.04 -16.11 -18.70
C HIS A 390 -34.06 -14.99 -18.88
N GLY A 391 -33.87 -14.09 -19.84
CA GLY A 391 -34.75 -12.95 -20.06
C GLY A 391 -34.83 -11.99 -18.85
N GLN A 392 -33.75 -11.86 -18.07
CA GLN A 392 -33.75 -11.09 -16.82
C GLN A 392 -32.80 -9.90 -16.85
N ASN A 393 -33.25 -8.74 -16.37
CA ASN A 393 -32.38 -7.61 -16.09
C ASN A 393 -31.60 -7.86 -14.79
N LYS A 394 -30.26 -7.82 -14.88
CA LYS A 394 -29.37 -7.80 -13.72
C LYS A 394 -29.01 -6.35 -13.40
N SER A 395 -29.07 -6.00 -12.12
CA SER A 395 -28.59 -4.71 -11.61
C SER A 395 -27.06 -4.67 -11.59
N ASP A 396 -26.52 -3.49 -11.29
CA ASP A 396 -25.13 -3.33 -10.88
C ASP A 396 -24.81 -4.27 -9.71
N THR A 397 -23.67 -4.96 -9.81
CA THR A 397 -23.19 -5.88 -8.77
C THR A 397 -21.73 -5.61 -8.48
N TRP A 398 -21.41 -5.45 -7.20
CA TRP A 398 -20.05 -5.41 -6.67
C TRP A 398 -19.77 -6.72 -5.96
N THR A 399 -18.67 -7.39 -6.32
CA THR A 399 -18.20 -8.57 -5.60
C THR A 399 -16.94 -8.22 -4.86
N PHE A 400 -16.99 -8.29 -3.54
CA PHE A 400 -15.86 -8.05 -2.67
C PHE A 400 -15.10 -9.32 -2.41
N TYR A 401 -13.79 -9.19 -2.35
CA TYR A 401 -12.87 -10.24 -1.99
C TYR A 401 -12.01 -9.75 -0.84
N LEU A 402 -12.20 -10.34 0.32
CA LEU A 402 -11.44 -10.08 1.53
C LEU A 402 -10.41 -11.19 1.72
N SER A 403 -9.20 -10.81 2.11
CA SER A 403 -8.14 -11.74 2.50
C SER A 403 -7.35 -11.16 3.67
N GLY A 404 -6.81 -12.04 4.52
CA GLY A 404 -6.06 -11.62 5.70
C GLY A 404 -4.74 -10.95 5.34
N GLY A 405 -4.04 -11.45 4.31
CA GLY A 405 -2.72 -10.96 3.96
C GLY A 405 -1.74 -11.15 5.12
N THR A 406 -1.25 -10.05 5.70
CA THR A 406 -0.44 -10.08 6.93
C THR A 406 -1.28 -10.06 8.21
N ASN A 407 -2.61 -10.01 8.11
CA ASN A 407 -3.58 -10.04 9.20
C ASN A 407 -4.47 -11.28 9.08
N ASP A 408 -3.89 -12.46 8.82
CA ASP A 408 -4.63 -13.72 8.66
C ASP A 408 -5.42 -14.08 9.92
N GLU A 409 -4.83 -13.83 11.09
CA GLU A 409 -5.50 -14.03 12.39
C GLU A 409 -6.78 -13.22 12.52
N THR A 410 -6.81 -11.98 12.02
CA THR A 410 -8.02 -11.15 12.02
C THR A 410 -9.10 -11.75 11.12
N LEU A 411 -8.72 -12.26 9.94
CA LEU A 411 -9.69 -12.95 9.08
C LEU A 411 -10.23 -14.21 9.74
N ARG A 412 -9.37 -15.03 10.37
CA ARG A 412 -9.78 -16.22 11.12
C ARG A 412 -10.67 -15.88 12.30
N SER A 413 -10.38 -14.79 13.01
CA SER A 413 -11.21 -14.26 14.10
C SER A 413 -12.64 -13.97 13.62
N ILE A 414 -12.81 -13.39 12.44
CA ILE A 414 -14.13 -13.17 11.81
C ILE A 414 -14.80 -14.50 11.46
N LEU A 415 -14.07 -15.41 10.80
CA LEU A 415 -14.61 -16.70 10.37
C LEU A 415 -15.00 -17.61 11.53
N ASN A 416 -14.28 -17.55 12.65
CA ASN A 416 -14.63 -18.26 13.89
C ASN A 416 -15.95 -17.78 14.49
N ARG A 417 -16.40 -16.56 14.16
CA ARG A 417 -17.72 -16.02 14.55
C ARG A 417 -18.82 -16.33 13.55
N CYS A 418 -18.48 -16.84 12.36
CA CYS A 418 -19.47 -17.36 11.43
C CYS A 418 -20.06 -18.65 12.01
N SER A 419 -21.37 -18.85 11.90
CA SER A 419 -22.01 -20.11 12.28
C SER A 419 -21.87 -21.18 11.21
N CYS A 420 -21.79 -20.77 9.94
CA CYS A 420 -21.80 -21.70 8.83
C CYS A 420 -20.47 -22.47 8.71
N GLU A 421 -20.49 -23.79 8.88
CA GLU A 421 -19.25 -24.58 8.98
C GLU A 421 -18.41 -24.51 7.69
N ARG A 422 -19.07 -24.55 6.52
CA ARG A 422 -18.41 -24.38 5.21
C ARG A 422 -17.78 -22.99 5.00
N LYS A 423 -18.23 -21.97 5.75
CA LYS A 423 -17.67 -20.61 5.69
C LYS A 423 -16.51 -20.46 6.67
N ARG A 424 -16.60 -21.11 7.83
CA ARG A 424 -15.53 -21.15 8.84
C ARG A 424 -14.33 -21.97 8.38
N ASN A 425 -14.61 -23.15 7.80
CA ASN A 425 -13.63 -24.12 7.34
C ASN A 425 -13.85 -24.42 5.84
N PRO A 426 -13.50 -23.48 4.94
CA PRO A 426 -13.72 -23.63 3.52
C PRO A 426 -12.88 -24.75 2.91
N LYS A 427 -13.42 -25.40 1.87
CA LYS A 427 -12.71 -26.40 1.08
C LYS A 427 -11.56 -25.75 0.30
N ILE A 428 -10.49 -26.51 0.07
CA ILE A 428 -9.40 -26.11 -0.82
C ILE A 428 -9.89 -26.17 -2.26
N GLN A 429 -9.85 -25.04 -2.96
CA GLN A 429 -10.07 -25.00 -4.40
C GLN A 429 -8.71 -25.00 -5.11
N TYR A 430 -8.45 -26.09 -5.85
CA TYR A 430 -7.33 -26.13 -6.76
C TYR A 430 -7.68 -25.28 -7.98
N CYS A 431 -6.99 -24.16 -8.18
CA CYS A 431 -7.21 -23.32 -9.36
C CYS A 431 -6.96 -24.15 -10.61
N THR A 432 -7.97 -24.27 -11.46
CA THR A 432 -7.71 -24.62 -12.86
C THR A 432 -7.26 -23.35 -13.56
N ASN A 433 -6.28 -23.42 -14.48
CA ASN A 433 -5.72 -22.24 -15.16
C ASN A 433 -6.78 -21.39 -15.93
N THR A 434 -7.98 -21.93 -16.08
CA THR A 434 -9.17 -21.33 -16.69
C THR A 434 -9.89 -20.31 -15.80
N ASP A 435 -9.78 -20.38 -14.46
CA ASP A 435 -10.62 -19.59 -13.54
C ASP A 435 -10.34 -18.06 -13.53
N PHE A 436 -9.23 -17.61 -14.12
CA PHE A 436 -8.94 -16.17 -14.26
C PHE A 436 -9.55 -15.53 -15.51
N GLU A 437 -9.86 -16.31 -16.54
CA GLU A 437 -10.55 -15.84 -17.75
C GLU A 437 -12.01 -16.31 -17.82
N GLU A 438 -12.40 -17.31 -17.00
CA GLU A 438 -13.67 -18.02 -17.14
C GLU A 438 -14.63 -17.88 -15.93
N PHE A 439 -14.51 -16.83 -15.10
CA PHE A 439 -15.59 -16.47 -14.15
C PHE A 439 -16.80 -15.79 -14.84
N ASP A 440 -17.03 -16.16 -16.10
CA ASP A 440 -18.18 -15.82 -16.95
C ASP A 440 -19.25 -16.93 -16.97
N SER A 441 -19.03 -18.09 -16.33
CA SER A 441 -20.06 -19.15 -16.26
C SER A 441 -20.53 -19.45 -14.83
N ASP A 442 -21.80 -19.12 -14.61
CA ASP A 442 -22.79 -19.84 -13.80
C ASP A 442 -22.45 -20.17 -12.33
N TYR A 443 -22.96 -19.34 -11.41
CA TYR A 443 -23.38 -19.80 -10.08
C TYR A 443 -24.53 -20.82 -10.29
N GLN A 444 -24.18 -22.07 -10.51
CA GLN A 444 -25.06 -23.21 -10.26
C GLN A 444 -24.63 -23.88 -8.96
N SER A 445 -25.62 -24.08 -8.10
CA SER A 445 -25.57 -24.94 -6.93
C SER A 445 -25.00 -26.32 -7.28
N GLU A 446 -24.07 -26.80 -6.45
CA GLU A 446 -23.51 -28.15 -6.49
C GLU A 446 -24.63 -29.21 -6.40
N GLU A 447 -25.02 -29.80 -7.53
CA GLU A 447 -25.64 -31.13 -7.61
C GLU A 447 -25.14 -31.81 -8.90
N ASN A 448 -24.11 -32.66 -8.76
CA ASN A 448 -24.02 -34.00 -9.37
C ASN A 448 -22.60 -34.57 -9.20
N GLU A 449 -22.48 -35.51 -8.27
CA GLU A 449 -21.46 -36.56 -8.31
C GLU A 449 -21.85 -37.56 -9.40
N ASN A 450 -20.93 -37.88 -10.32
CA ASN A 450 -20.60 -39.27 -10.69
C ASN A 450 -19.51 -39.35 -11.78
N ASP A 451 -18.62 -40.31 -11.51
CA ASP A 451 -17.76 -41.11 -12.38
C ASP A 451 -16.31 -40.71 -12.72
N PRO A 452 -15.41 -41.73 -12.84
CA PRO A 452 -13.97 -41.61 -12.74
C PRO A 452 -13.24 -41.95 -14.05
N GLU A 453 -11.91 -41.88 -13.96
CA GLU A 453 -10.88 -42.49 -14.81
C GLU A 453 -10.24 -41.66 -15.94
N ASP A 454 -8.91 -41.71 -15.88
CA ASP A 454 -7.92 -41.75 -16.96
C ASP A 454 -7.16 -40.49 -17.44
N ASN A 455 -5.88 -40.51 -17.02
CA ASN A 455 -4.65 -40.46 -17.82
C ASN A 455 -3.83 -39.17 -18.01
N ASP A 456 -2.55 -39.38 -17.68
CA ASP A 456 -1.31 -38.99 -18.36
C ASP A 456 -0.69 -37.59 -18.22
N ASP A 457 0.40 -37.60 -17.43
CA ASP A 457 1.78 -37.35 -17.87
C ASP A 457 2.13 -35.98 -18.46
N LEU A 458 2.64 -35.08 -17.59
CA LEU A 458 3.52 -33.99 -18.00
C LEU A 458 4.62 -33.73 -16.96
N SER A 459 5.77 -34.37 -17.20
CA SER A 459 7.06 -34.05 -16.58
C SER A 459 7.64 -32.75 -17.15
N GLY A 460 7.89 -31.76 -16.28
CA GLY A 460 8.45 -30.47 -16.69
C GLY A 460 8.75 -29.51 -15.54
N ILE A 461 9.18 -30.02 -14.38
CA ILE A 461 9.46 -29.19 -13.19
C ILE A 461 10.84 -28.53 -13.35
N ARG A 462 10.82 -27.21 -13.50
CA ARG A 462 11.98 -26.33 -13.41
C ARG A 462 12.18 -25.98 -11.93
N GLU A 463 12.98 -26.77 -11.23
CA GLU A 463 13.29 -26.54 -9.81
C GLU A 463 14.05 -25.21 -9.61
N GLY A 464 13.33 -24.20 -9.16
CA GLY A 464 13.88 -23.05 -8.47
C GLY A 464 13.85 -23.35 -6.98
N PHE A 465 14.94 -23.88 -6.43
CA PHE A 465 15.15 -24.01 -4.98
C PHE A 465 15.17 -22.61 -4.35
N GLU A 466 14.04 -22.17 -3.80
CA GLU A 466 13.97 -21.18 -2.72
C GLU A 466 13.97 -21.98 -1.41
N ASP A 467 15.17 -22.28 -0.89
CA ASP A 467 15.35 -22.81 0.48
C ASP A 467 14.93 -21.69 1.45
N ASP A 468 13.68 -21.72 1.89
CA ASP A 468 13.17 -20.89 2.98
C ASP A 468 13.79 -21.37 4.30
N LEU A 469 14.80 -20.62 4.76
CA LEU A 469 15.30 -20.70 6.13
C LEU A 469 14.28 -20.04 7.05
N GLU A 470 13.35 -20.85 7.58
CA GLU A 470 12.38 -20.48 8.61
C GLU A 470 12.60 -21.36 9.84
N ASP A 471 12.97 -20.72 10.94
CA ASP A 471 12.84 -21.19 12.32
C ASP A 471 13.02 -19.93 13.17
N ASP A 472 11.92 -19.22 13.45
CA ASP A 472 11.86 -18.21 14.50
C ASP A 472 10.71 -18.58 15.46
N PRO A 473 10.93 -18.53 16.78
CA PRO A 473 9.94 -18.92 17.78
C PRO A 473 8.75 -17.95 17.82
N GLU A 474 7.55 -18.49 18.02
CA GLU A 474 6.29 -17.76 18.22
C GLU A 474 6.40 -16.81 19.43
N GLU A 475 6.57 -15.52 19.16
CA GLU A 475 6.42 -14.45 20.13
C GLU A 475 4.96 -13.98 20.07
N GLN A 476 4.21 -14.11 21.18
CA GLN A 476 2.84 -13.60 21.31
C GLN A 476 2.82 -12.09 21.01
N GLN A 477 2.27 -11.71 19.85
CA GLN A 477 2.15 -10.32 19.44
C GLN A 477 0.98 -9.64 20.16
N ASP A 478 1.27 -8.50 20.80
CA ASP A 478 0.28 -7.50 21.20
C ASP A 478 -0.65 -7.20 20.02
N GLY A 479 -1.97 -7.20 20.24
CA GLY A 479 -3.07 -7.10 19.27
C GLY A 479 -3.09 -5.85 18.37
N THR A 480 -2.00 -5.61 17.66
CA THR A 480 -1.75 -4.49 16.76
C THR A 480 -1.87 -4.99 15.32
N PHE A 481 -2.84 -4.46 14.58
CA PHE A 481 -3.01 -4.83 13.18
C PHE A 481 -1.79 -4.45 12.34
N ASN A 482 -1.34 -5.39 11.51
CA ASN A 482 -0.35 -5.12 10.48
C ASN A 482 -0.91 -4.11 9.46
N PHE A 483 -0.05 -3.21 8.99
CA PHE A 483 -0.47 -2.23 7.99
C PHE A 483 -0.90 -2.90 6.68
N GLY A 484 -2.03 -2.44 6.12
CA GLY A 484 -2.43 -2.77 4.76
C GLY A 484 -1.41 -2.24 3.75
N LYS A 485 -1.24 -2.92 2.62
CA LYS A 485 -0.23 -2.55 1.60
C LYS A 485 -0.82 -2.65 0.21
N PHE A 486 -0.65 -1.62 -0.62
CA PHE A 486 -1.12 -1.66 -2.01
C PHE A 486 -0.02 -1.33 -3.02
N ARG A 487 -0.12 -1.98 -4.19
CA ARG A 487 0.68 -1.66 -5.38
C ARG A 487 0.16 -0.38 -5.99
N PHE A 488 1.04 0.46 -6.51
CA PHE A 488 0.65 1.72 -7.10
C PHE A 488 1.49 2.06 -8.34
N GLU A 489 0.99 3.02 -9.09
CA GLU A 489 1.70 3.72 -10.14
C GLU A 489 1.68 5.22 -9.84
N ILE A 490 2.62 5.94 -10.44
CA ILE A 490 2.72 7.40 -10.33
C ILE A 490 2.47 7.99 -11.71
N ILE A 491 1.41 8.80 -11.79
CA ILE A 491 0.97 9.46 -13.01
C ILE A 491 1.34 10.94 -12.90
N PRO A 492 2.12 11.50 -13.85
CA PRO A 492 2.42 12.92 -13.85
C PRO A 492 1.14 13.76 -13.95
N GLY A 493 0.98 14.73 -13.04
CA GLY A 493 -0.13 15.67 -13.03
C GLY A 493 0.24 17.01 -13.68
N ARG A 494 -0.74 17.93 -13.67
CA ARG A 494 -0.53 19.35 -14.02
C ARG A 494 0.04 20.09 -12.81
N LYS A 495 0.38 21.36 -12.99
CA LYS A 495 0.63 22.24 -11.84
C LYS A 495 -0.70 22.68 -11.24
N ASP A 496 -0.78 22.67 -9.92
CA ASP A 496 -1.97 23.13 -9.19
C ASP A 496 -1.59 23.52 -7.76
N ALA A 497 -2.59 24.01 -7.03
CA ALA A 497 -2.49 24.32 -5.62
C ALA A 497 -2.32 23.09 -4.74
N VAL A 498 -1.47 23.23 -3.73
CA VAL A 498 -1.26 22.24 -2.68
C VAL A 498 -1.27 22.87 -1.30
N ILE A 499 -1.65 22.07 -0.32
CA ILE A 499 -1.71 22.45 1.08
C ILE A 499 -0.83 21.46 1.87
N GLY A 500 0.19 21.99 2.54
CA GLY A 500 1.09 21.24 3.41
C GLY A 500 0.74 21.41 4.87
N LEU A 501 0.72 20.32 5.63
CA LEU A 501 0.55 20.34 7.08
C LEU A 501 1.90 20.08 7.76
N VAL A 502 2.36 21.00 8.59
CA VAL A 502 3.53 20.82 9.44
C VAL A 502 3.07 20.38 10.82
N LEU A 503 3.51 19.21 11.26
CA LEU A 503 3.07 18.60 12.52
C LEU A 503 4.14 18.71 13.61
N SER A 504 3.68 18.91 14.85
CA SER A 504 4.52 18.95 16.05
C SER A 504 5.13 17.60 16.39
N GLY A 505 6.28 17.62 17.08
CA GLY A 505 6.92 16.43 17.64
C GLY A 505 8.13 15.94 16.84
N THR A 506 8.97 15.11 17.47
CA THR A 506 10.21 14.57 16.89
C THR A 506 10.05 13.14 16.40
N SER A 507 9.11 12.37 16.97
CA SER A 507 8.82 10.99 16.60
C SER A 507 7.48 10.91 15.85
N ASN A 508 7.52 10.40 14.62
CA ASN A 508 6.36 10.12 13.77
C ASN A 508 5.52 11.33 13.31
N ARG A 509 6.12 12.20 12.49
CA ARG A 509 5.41 13.28 11.78
C ARG A 509 4.62 12.74 10.58
N THR A 510 3.59 11.95 10.85
CA THR A 510 2.68 11.42 9.82
C THR A 510 1.24 11.77 10.14
N PHE A 511 0.40 11.77 9.12
CA PHE A 511 -1.05 11.89 9.25
C PHE A 511 -1.75 10.91 8.31
N VAL A 512 -3.03 10.65 8.60
CA VAL A 512 -3.83 9.63 7.89
C VAL A 512 -4.96 10.30 7.11
N THR A 513 -5.07 9.97 5.82
CA THR A 513 -6.17 10.41 4.94
C THR A 513 -7.44 9.59 5.17
N ASP A 514 -8.60 10.02 4.67
CA ASP A 514 -9.86 9.27 4.79
C ASP A 514 -9.83 7.89 4.12
N ASP A 515 -9.04 7.74 3.06
CA ASP A 515 -8.70 6.47 2.41
C ASP A 515 -7.60 5.67 3.14
N GLN A 516 -7.26 6.06 4.37
CA GLN A 516 -6.30 5.42 5.27
C GLN A 516 -4.84 5.45 4.78
N ILE A 517 -4.53 6.27 3.78
CA ILE A 517 -3.16 6.44 3.29
C ILE A 517 -2.35 7.21 4.33
N VAL A 518 -1.21 6.66 4.73
CA VAL A 518 -0.26 7.31 5.63
C VAL A 518 0.62 8.29 4.83
N CYS A 519 0.53 9.57 5.17
CA CYS A 519 1.30 10.65 4.57
C CYS A 519 2.29 11.23 5.58
N ALA A 520 3.48 11.64 5.13
CA ALA A 520 4.41 12.38 5.98
C ALA A 520 4.03 13.87 6.02
N SER A 521 4.32 14.50 7.16
CA SER A 521 4.23 15.95 7.37
C SER A 521 5.02 16.72 6.30
N ALA A 522 4.49 17.89 5.94
CA ALA A 522 5.25 18.88 5.19
C ALA A 522 6.41 19.42 6.03
N GLU A 523 7.41 19.97 5.34
CA GLU A 523 8.60 20.56 5.96
C GLU A 523 8.82 21.97 5.39
N LEU A 524 9.09 22.93 6.28
CA LEU A 524 9.60 24.24 5.88
C LEU A 524 11.05 24.06 5.42
N SER A 525 11.38 24.51 4.20
CA SER A 525 12.76 24.55 3.75
C SER A 525 13.47 25.69 4.46
N THR A 526 14.12 25.41 5.59
CA THR A 526 14.89 26.41 6.36
C THR A 526 16.15 26.86 5.61
N GLU A 527 16.73 25.98 4.80
CA GLU A 527 17.60 26.39 3.72
C GLU A 527 16.69 26.95 2.63
N ARG A 528 16.77 28.26 2.34
CA ARG A 528 16.36 28.72 1.01
C ARG A 528 16.99 27.72 0.05
N LEU A 529 16.19 27.04 -0.75
CA LEU A 529 16.61 26.56 -2.05
C LEU A 529 16.89 27.80 -2.93
N GLU A 530 17.74 28.73 -2.45
CA GLU A 530 18.71 29.34 -3.33
C GLU A 530 19.36 28.15 -3.97
N SER A 531 18.89 27.83 -5.18
CA SER A 531 19.45 26.84 -6.08
C SER A 531 20.91 26.71 -5.71
N ARG A 532 21.31 25.65 -4.97
CA ARG A 532 22.68 25.55 -4.45
C ARG A 532 23.57 25.88 -5.63
N PRO A 533 24.30 27.01 -5.60
CA PRO A 533 24.59 27.83 -6.77
C PRO A 533 24.94 26.93 -7.93
N TYR A 534 23.97 26.76 -8.84
CA TYR A 534 23.98 25.88 -10.02
C TYR A 534 25.34 25.23 -10.16
N PHE A 535 25.57 24.06 -9.53
CA PHE A 535 26.90 23.45 -9.32
C PHE A 535 27.85 23.89 -10.44
N ARG A 536 28.60 25.00 -10.26
CA ARG A 536 29.26 25.64 -11.40
C ARG A 536 30.26 24.62 -11.87
N ARG A 537 29.95 23.94 -12.98
CA ARG A 537 30.79 22.85 -13.47
C ARG A 537 32.13 23.48 -13.80
N ARG A 538 33.09 23.29 -12.91
CA ARG A 538 34.48 23.70 -13.09
C ARG A 538 35.26 22.45 -13.39
N CYS A 539 36.17 22.53 -14.34
CA CYS A 539 37.08 21.44 -14.61
C CYS A 539 37.89 21.13 -13.35
N LEU A 540 37.81 19.89 -12.86
CA LEU A 540 38.55 19.42 -11.68
C LEU A 540 40.04 19.76 -11.80
N SER A 541 40.57 19.62 -13.01
CA SER A 541 41.95 19.95 -13.35
C SER A 541 42.21 21.45 -13.51
N CYS A 542 41.75 22.11 -14.60
CA CYS A 542 42.13 23.50 -14.86
C CYS A 542 41.22 24.58 -14.25
N ARG A 543 40.11 24.19 -13.61
CA ARG A 543 39.07 25.07 -13.03
C ARG A 543 38.30 25.93 -14.05
N THR A 544 38.45 25.71 -15.35
CA THR A 544 37.62 26.39 -16.37
C THR A 544 36.14 26.09 -16.14
N GLU A 545 35.30 27.12 -16.26
CA GLU A 545 33.83 27.00 -16.21
C GLU A 545 33.24 26.72 -17.60
N THR A 546 33.98 27.02 -18.66
CA THR A 546 33.55 26.90 -20.05
C THR A 546 34.29 25.76 -20.74
N THR A 547 33.55 24.88 -21.41
CA THR A 547 34.10 23.86 -22.31
C THR A 547 33.00 23.37 -23.25
N PRO A 548 33.31 23.05 -24.51
CA PRO A 548 32.32 22.48 -25.43
C PRO A 548 31.81 21.11 -24.98
N LYS A 549 32.59 20.37 -24.16
CA LYS A 549 32.21 19.05 -23.66
C LYS A 549 32.84 18.76 -22.30
N TRP A 550 32.02 18.27 -21.39
CA TRP A 550 32.46 17.75 -20.09
C TRP A 550 32.76 16.26 -20.19
N CYS A 551 33.98 15.86 -19.80
CA CYS A 551 34.41 14.46 -19.79
C CYS A 551 34.40 13.91 -18.36
N LYS A 552 34.10 12.63 -18.22
CA LYS A 552 34.31 11.89 -16.95
C LYS A 552 35.79 11.92 -16.60
N VAL A 553 36.10 11.94 -15.30
CA VAL A 553 37.47 11.86 -14.80
C VAL A 553 37.95 10.41 -14.95
N PRO A 554 38.96 10.12 -15.78
CA PRO A 554 39.36 8.74 -16.07
C PRO A 554 39.88 7.95 -14.87
N TRP A 555 40.43 8.64 -13.87
CA TRP A 555 41.04 8.05 -12.68
C TRP A 555 40.11 8.01 -11.45
N LEU A 556 38.92 8.60 -11.52
CA LEU A 556 37.93 8.58 -10.44
C LEU A 556 36.66 7.90 -10.94
N GLY A 557 36.56 6.58 -10.73
CA GLY A 557 35.48 5.75 -11.27
C GLY A 557 34.06 6.12 -10.79
N TYR A 558 33.93 6.85 -9.68
CA TYR A 558 32.64 7.08 -9.02
C TYR A 558 32.35 8.53 -8.60
N VAL A 559 33.17 9.51 -8.98
CA VAL A 559 32.98 10.92 -8.56
C VAL A 559 32.23 11.73 -9.63
N LEU A 560 31.35 12.64 -9.18
CA LEU A 560 30.58 13.53 -10.06
C LEU A 560 31.44 14.60 -10.77
N ASP A 561 32.69 14.77 -10.33
CA ASP A 561 33.63 15.67 -10.94
C ASP A 561 33.80 15.41 -12.44
N ARG A 562 34.10 16.48 -13.16
CA ARG A 562 34.33 16.45 -14.61
C ARG A 562 35.60 17.22 -14.91
N ILE A 563 36.27 16.82 -15.98
CA ILE A 563 37.34 17.60 -16.60
C ILE A 563 36.84 18.16 -17.93
N CYS A 564 37.32 19.32 -18.31
CA CYS A 564 37.03 19.88 -19.62
C CYS A 564 37.64 19.02 -20.73
N LEU A 565 37.10 19.13 -21.95
CA LEU A 565 37.60 18.39 -23.12
C LEU A 565 39.13 18.51 -23.27
N ALA A 566 39.68 19.72 -23.10
CA ALA A 566 41.12 19.96 -23.23
C ALA A 566 41.95 19.19 -22.18
N CYS A 567 41.49 19.12 -20.92
CA CYS A 567 42.16 18.34 -19.88
C CYS A 567 42.00 16.84 -20.10
N SER A 568 40.84 16.39 -20.59
CA SER A 568 40.61 14.99 -20.96
C SER A 568 41.53 14.54 -22.09
N THR A 569 41.61 15.31 -23.18
CA THR A 569 42.51 15.00 -24.30
C THR A 569 43.98 15.01 -23.88
N ARG A 570 44.38 15.90 -22.97
CA ARG A 570 45.74 15.89 -22.42
C ARG A 570 46.00 14.62 -21.61
N TYR A 571 45.09 14.29 -20.70
CA TYR A 571 45.24 13.10 -19.87
C TYR A 571 45.30 11.82 -20.71
N SER A 572 44.44 11.66 -21.73
CA SER A 572 44.48 10.50 -22.62
C SER A 572 45.78 10.38 -23.44
N ARG A 573 46.60 11.44 -23.51
CA ARG A 573 47.91 11.41 -24.19
C ARG A 573 49.06 11.19 -23.23
N THR A 574 48.94 11.68 -22.00
CA THR A 574 50.03 11.69 -21.03
C THR A 574 49.90 10.62 -19.97
N HIS A 575 48.67 10.25 -19.62
CA HIS A 575 48.34 9.48 -18.42
C HIS A 575 48.95 10.08 -17.15
N MET A 576 49.20 11.40 -17.15
CA MET A 576 49.87 12.09 -16.05
C MET A 576 48.97 13.15 -15.42
N ARG A 577 48.88 13.12 -14.10
CA ARG A 577 48.24 14.14 -13.26
C ARG A 577 49.10 14.44 -12.03
N CYS A 578 48.73 15.47 -11.28
CA CYS A 578 49.38 15.78 -10.00
C CYS A 578 49.09 14.68 -8.96
N SER A 579 50.11 14.28 -8.20
CA SER A 579 49.99 13.33 -7.09
C SER A 579 49.18 13.88 -5.90
N ASN A 580 48.98 15.19 -5.81
CA ASN A 580 48.07 15.78 -4.84
C ASN A 580 46.62 15.71 -5.35
N ASP A 581 45.82 14.86 -4.71
CA ASP A 581 44.41 14.62 -5.03
C ASP A 581 43.50 15.83 -4.81
N LEU A 582 43.95 16.87 -4.10
CA LEU A 582 43.22 18.15 -4.03
C LEU A 582 43.49 19.03 -5.27
N CYS A 583 44.66 18.89 -5.88
CA CYS A 583 45.06 19.68 -7.03
C CYS A 583 44.51 19.14 -8.36
N ASN A 584 44.59 17.82 -8.58
CA ASN A 584 44.13 17.12 -9.80
C ASN A 584 44.57 17.74 -11.14
N TRP A 585 45.68 18.48 -11.15
CA TRP A 585 46.16 19.15 -12.36
C TRP A 585 46.70 18.14 -13.37
N VAL A 586 46.30 18.26 -14.64
CA VAL A 586 46.70 17.37 -15.74
C VAL A 586 47.84 18.07 -16.48
N PHE A 587 48.98 17.37 -16.59
CA PHE A 587 50.20 17.95 -17.16
C PHE A 587 50.08 18.15 -18.68
N ARG A 588 50.70 19.24 -19.17
CA ARG A 588 50.87 19.49 -20.61
C ARG A 588 52.22 18.92 -21.05
N LEU A 589 52.24 18.15 -22.13
CA LEU A 589 53.50 17.84 -22.83
C LEU A 589 54.04 19.13 -23.43
N ARG A 590 55.12 19.68 -22.84
CA ARG A 590 55.95 20.65 -23.54
C ARG A 590 56.81 19.88 -24.52
N VAL A 591 56.39 19.82 -25.78
CA VAL A 591 57.28 19.38 -26.86
C VAL A 591 58.36 20.45 -26.96
N GLN A 592 59.54 20.20 -26.39
CA GLN A 592 60.70 21.02 -26.70
C GLN A 592 60.91 20.88 -28.21
N LYS A 593 60.73 21.98 -28.96
CA LYS A 593 61.10 22.05 -30.37
C LYS A 593 62.63 21.94 -30.47
N GLY A 594 63.14 20.72 -30.35
CA GLY A 594 64.51 20.40 -30.71
C GLY A 594 64.70 20.68 -32.20
N LYS A 595 65.81 21.33 -32.56
CA LYS A 595 66.24 21.51 -33.96
C LYS A 595 66.15 20.15 -34.66
N LYS A 596 65.44 20.10 -35.81
CA LYS A 596 65.17 18.88 -36.59
C LYS A 596 66.43 18.00 -36.72
N PRO A 597 66.48 16.80 -36.12
CA PRO A 597 67.53 15.85 -36.43
C PRO A 597 67.18 15.14 -37.75
N ARG A 598 68.09 15.22 -38.73
CA ARG A 598 68.11 14.36 -39.92
C ARG A 598 68.46 12.92 -39.50
N CYS A 599 67.53 12.16 -38.93
CA CYS A 599 67.57 10.69 -38.99
C CYS A 599 66.30 10.03 -38.43
N LYS A 600 65.73 9.08 -39.17
CA LYS A 600 64.51 8.32 -38.84
C LYS A 600 64.77 7.25 -37.76
N LYS A 601 65.13 7.64 -36.53
CA LYS A 601 65.02 6.76 -35.35
C LYS A 601 64.03 7.35 -34.36
N ARG A 602 63.04 6.55 -33.96
CA ARG A 602 61.91 6.89 -33.08
C ARG A 602 62.46 7.22 -31.67
N GLN A 603 62.93 8.45 -31.46
CA GLN A 603 63.36 8.89 -30.13
C GLN A 603 62.13 9.02 -29.24
N VAL A 604 62.09 8.22 -28.16
CA VAL A 604 61.15 8.38 -27.06
C VAL A 604 61.42 9.76 -26.45
N ALA A 605 60.46 10.68 -26.55
CA ALA A 605 60.59 12.00 -25.97
C ALA A 605 60.81 11.84 -24.46
N LYS A 606 62.01 12.21 -23.99
CA LYS A 606 62.35 12.17 -22.56
C LYS A 606 61.50 13.22 -21.86
N ILE A 607 60.46 12.77 -21.16
CA ILE A 607 59.57 13.64 -20.40
C ILE A 607 60.36 14.17 -19.21
N VAL A 608 60.77 15.43 -19.27
CA VAL A 608 61.37 16.12 -18.11
C VAL A 608 60.22 16.42 -17.14
N THR A 609 60.07 15.59 -16.11
CA THR A 609 59.06 15.75 -15.06
C THR A 609 59.42 16.94 -14.18
N ARG A 610 58.80 18.08 -14.43
CA ARG A 610 58.80 19.21 -13.49
C ARG A 610 57.70 18.99 -12.45
N GLN A 611 57.93 19.49 -11.24
CA GLN A 611 56.91 19.60 -10.18
C GLN A 611 55.65 20.30 -10.71
N CYS A 612 54.49 19.99 -10.14
CA CYS A 612 53.22 20.60 -10.47
C CYS A 612 53.29 22.12 -10.31
N GLU A 613 53.06 22.87 -11.40
CA GLU A 613 53.12 24.34 -11.40
C GLU A 613 52.10 24.99 -10.44
N ARG A 614 51.10 24.24 -9.95
CA ARG A 614 50.07 24.75 -9.02
C ARG A 614 50.36 24.51 -7.54
N CYS A 615 50.96 23.37 -7.19
CA CYS A 615 51.09 22.98 -5.78
C CYS A 615 52.47 22.37 -5.44
N GLY A 616 53.42 22.36 -6.37
CA GLY A 616 54.76 21.80 -6.16
C GLY A 616 54.86 20.27 -6.09
N SER A 617 53.74 19.56 -6.03
CA SER A 617 53.74 18.10 -5.90
C SER A 617 54.21 17.39 -7.18
N THR A 618 54.70 16.16 -7.04
CA THR A 618 55.22 15.36 -8.16
C THR A 618 54.12 14.93 -9.14
N PRO A 619 54.46 14.70 -10.43
CA PRO A 619 53.56 14.03 -11.35
C PRO A 619 53.36 12.56 -10.96
N LEU A 620 52.13 12.08 -11.02
CA LEU A 620 51.74 10.68 -10.94
C LEU A 620 51.34 10.21 -12.34
N GLN A 621 51.92 9.09 -12.79
CA GLN A 621 51.56 8.43 -14.05
C GLN A 621 50.64 7.24 -13.75
N GLU A 622 49.43 7.26 -14.29
CA GLU A 622 48.38 6.28 -14.00
C GLU A 622 48.05 5.43 -15.24
N GLY A 623 48.40 4.15 -15.15
CA GLY A 623 48.26 3.17 -16.23
C GLY A 623 49.54 3.04 -17.05
N ASN A 624 49.87 1.81 -17.45
CA ASN A 624 50.85 1.59 -18.50
C ASN A 624 50.25 2.13 -19.82
N PRO A 625 50.96 3.02 -20.55
CA PRO A 625 50.47 3.68 -21.76
C PRO A 625 50.18 2.72 -22.92
#